data_AF-A0A915MQE0-F1
#
_entry.id   AF-A0A915MQE0-F1
#
_cell.length_a   1.000
_cell.length_b   1.000
_cell.length_c   1.000
_cell.angle_alpha   90.00
_cell.angle_beta   90.00
_cell.angle_gamma   90.00
#
_symmetry.space_group_name_H-M   'P 1'
#
loop_
_entity.id
_entity.type
_entity.pdbx_description
1 polymer ?
#
loop_
_entity_poly.entity_id
_entity_poly.type
_entity_poly.pdbx_seq_one_letter_code
_entity_poly.pdbx_strand_id
1 'polypeptide(L)'
;MEDVVLRTVGQHACNNSAANVFTQRLITGIKRRAEETMDTPAAIRTRILQQVPTPILGNLPSKNAMKKVFIHYFVRMLTNYTGRPLWN
;
A
#
# COMPACT_ATOMS: atom_id res chain seq x y z
N MET A 1 39.79 -5.36 -0.48
CA MET A 1 39.17 -4.03 -0.36
C MET A 1 38.29 -4.09 0.87
N GLU A 2 38.75 -3.49 1.96
CA GLU A 2 38.03 -3.45 3.23
C GLU A 2 37.09 -2.24 3.19
N ASP A 3 35.79 -2.47 3.39
CA ASP A 3 34.79 -1.41 3.51
C ASP A 3 35.06 -0.62 4.80
N VAL A 4 35.77 0.51 4.69
CA VAL A 4 36.03 1.40 5.81
C VAL A 4 34.80 2.25 6.07
N VAL A 5 34.04 1.88 7.10
CA VAL A 5 32.85 2.64 7.54
C VAL A 5 33.29 3.97 8.17
N LEU A 6 33.12 5.07 7.43
CA LEU A 6 33.58 6.41 7.82
C LEU A 6 32.82 7.02 9.01
N ARG A 7 31.54 6.68 9.23
CA ARG A 7 30.77 7.01 10.44
C ARG A 7 29.41 6.28 10.46
N THR A 8 28.99 5.78 11.61
CA THR A 8 27.62 5.28 11.82
C THR A 8 26.71 6.45 12.21
N VAL A 9 25.86 6.90 11.29
CA VAL A 9 24.88 7.98 11.56
C VAL A 9 23.64 7.36 12.18
N GLY A 10 23.59 7.29 13.52
CA GLY A 10 22.40 6.96 14.31
C GLY A 10 21.71 5.63 13.96
N GLN A 11 21.82 4.63 14.82
CA GLN A 11 21.08 3.39 14.62
C GLN A 11 19.56 3.67 14.70
N HIS A 12 18.83 3.34 13.63
CA HIS A 12 17.37 3.45 13.64
C HIS A 12 16.80 2.60 14.79
N ALA A 13 16.18 3.25 15.76
CA ALA A 13 15.46 2.58 16.85
C ALA A 13 14.07 2.07 16.44
N CYS A 14 13.68 2.28 15.18
CA CYS A 14 12.41 1.77 14.65
C CYS A 14 12.53 0.29 14.28
N ASN A 15 11.43 -0.42 14.45
CA ASN A 15 11.39 -1.86 14.19
C ASN A 15 11.53 -2.11 12.67
N ASN A 16 12.68 -2.63 12.25
CA ASN A 16 12.98 -2.99 10.86
C ASN A 16 12.20 -4.24 10.44
N SER A 17 10.90 -4.09 10.23
CA SER A 17 10.03 -5.18 9.80
C SER A 17 9.98 -5.24 8.28
N ALA A 18 10.56 -6.30 7.69
CA ALA A 18 10.44 -6.59 6.27
C ALA A 18 8.97 -6.71 5.83
N ALA A 19 8.10 -7.19 6.73
CA ALA A 19 6.67 -7.26 6.49
C ALA A 19 6.02 -5.88 6.36
N ASN A 20 6.44 -4.89 7.17
CA ASN A 20 5.93 -3.52 7.07
C ASN A 20 6.33 -2.87 5.73
N VAL A 21 7.59 -3.06 5.30
CA VAL A 21 8.07 -2.55 4.01
C VAL A 21 7.25 -3.15 2.87
N PHE A 22 6.98 -4.46 2.93
CA PHE A 22 6.18 -5.14 1.92
C PHE A 22 4.72 -4.63 1.92
N THR A 23 4.10 -4.49 3.09
CA THR A 23 2.75 -3.93 3.23
C THR A 23 2.65 -2.52 2.66
N GLN A 24 3.64 -1.66 2.90
CA GLN A 24 3.68 -0.31 2.32
C GLN A 24 3.83 -0.34 0.80
N ARG A 25 4.64 -1.26 0.24
CA ARG A 25 4.73 -1.45 -1.21
C ARG A 25 3.39 -1.86 -1.81
N LEU A 26 2.62 -2.72 -1.14
CA LEU A 26 1.28 -3.10 -1.60
C LEU A 26 0.33 -1.91 -1.59
N ILE A 27 0.28 -1.14 -0.51
CA ILE A 27 -0.59 0.06 -0.41
C ILE A 27 -0.24 1.09 -1.48
N THR A 28 1.05 1.31 -1.72
CA THR A 28 1.52 2.18 -2.80
C THR A 28 1.06 1.67 -4.17
N GLY A 29 1.12 0.36 -4.39
CA GLY A 29 0.60 -0.28 -5.61
C GLY A 29 -0.92 -0.19 -5.77
N ILE A 30 -1.69 -0.22 -4.66
CA ILE A 30 -3.14 0.05 -4.67
C ILE A 30 -3.40 1.48 -5.13
N LYS A 31 -2.73 2.45 -4.49
CA LYS A 31 -2.90 3.88 -4.80
C LYS A 31 -2.60 4.17 -6.26
N ARG A 32 -1.43 3.74 -6.74
CA ARG A 32 -1.00 3.97 -8.12
C ARG A 32 -2.00 3.39 -9.12
N ARG A 33 -2.48 2.16 -8.89
CA ARG A 33 -3.50 1.55 -9.77
C ARG A 33 -4.83 2.25 -9.70
N ALA A 34 -5.29 2.65 -8.52
CA ALA A 34 -6.51 3.44 -8.42
C ALA A 34 -6.39 4.78 -9.17
N GLU A 35 -5.21 5.38 -9.27
CA GLU A 35 -5.01 6.62 -10.05
C GLU A 35 -4.90 6.36 -11.56
N GLU A 36 -4.25 5.27 -11.96
CA GLU A 36 -3.98 4.96 -13.38
C GLU A 36 -5.09 4.14 -14.08
N THR A 37 -5.88 3.37 -13.34
CA THR A 37 -6.88 2.45 -13.89
C THR A 37 -8.27 2.76 -13.36
N MET A 38 -9.26 2.77 -14.26
CA MET A 38 -10.70 2.85 -13.92
C MET A 38 -11.24 1.51 -13.38
N ASP A 39 -10.39 0.68 -12.79
CA ASP A 39 -10.76 -0.63 -12.28
C ASP A 39 -11.66 -0.50 -11.04
N THR A 40 -12.58 -1.45 -10.88
CA THR A 40 -13.40 -1.49 -9.67
C THR A 40 -12.53 -1.83 -8.44
N PRO A 41 -12.89 -1.35 -7.23
CA PRO A 41 -12.15 -1.66 -6.00
C PRO A 41 -12.00 -3.17 -5.75
N ALA A 42 -13.01 -3.96 -6.15
CA ALA A 42 -13.00 -5.41 -6.06
C ALA A 42 -11.94 -6.03 -6.98
N ALA A 43 -11.81 -5.55 -8.22
CA ALA A 43 -10.81 -6.03 -9.16
C ALA A 43 -9.37 -5.72 -8.69
N ILE A 44 -9.12 -4.49 -8.23
CA ILE A 44 -7.82 -4.07 -7.68
C ILE A 44 -7.45 -4.94 -6.47
N ARG A 45 -8.42 -5.19 -5.57
CA ARG A 45 -8.22 -6.02 -4.39
C ARG A 45 -7.88 -7.46 -4.74
N THR A 46 -8.65 -8.09 -5.61
CA THR A 46 -8.42 -9.49 -6.02
C THR A 46 -7.05 -9.65 -6.64
N ARG A 47 -6.67 -8.74 -7.54
CA ARG A 47 -5.38 -8.76 -8.22
C ARG A 47 -4.20 -8.62 -7.25
N ILE A 48 -4.35 -7.75 -6.24
CA ILE A 48 -3.29 -7.54 -5.26
C ILE A 48 -3.18 -8.72 -4.31
N LEU A 49 -4.29 -9.27 -3.84
CA LEU A 49 -4.27 -10.47 -2.99
C LEU A 49 -3.68 -11.69 -3.70
N GLN A 50 -3.90 -11.83 -5.00
CA GLN A 50 -3.28 -12.89 -5.82
C GLN A 50 -1.75 -12.74 -5.94
N GLN A 51 -1.22 -11.52 -5.83
CA GLN A 51 0.20 -11.23 -5.94
C GLN A 51 0.94 -11.32 -4.60
N VAL A 52 0.23 -11.48 -3.48
CA VAL A 52 0.83 -11.52 -2.14
C VAL A 52 1.18 -12.98 -1.78
N PRO A 53 2.47 -13.27 -1.49
CA PRO A 53 2.86 -14.56 -0.95
C PRO A 53 2.08 -14.88 0.34
N THR A 54 1.55 -16.10 0.44
CA THR A 54 0.74 -16.59 1.58
C THR A 54 1.32 -16.27 2.98
N PRO A 55 2.64 -16.35 3.21
CA PRO A 55 3.23 -16.02 4.53
C PRO A 55 3.04 -14.55 4.95
N ILE A 56 2.80 -13.66 3.98
CA ILE A 56 2.67 -12.22 4.21
C ILE A 56 1.20 -11.82 4.44
N LEU A 57 0.24 -12.67 4.08
CA LEU A 57 -1.18 -12.42 4.32
C LEU A 57 -1.51 -12.19 5.80
N GLY A 58 -0.79 -12.87 6.71
CA GLY A 58 -0.94 -12.69 8.16
C GLY A 58 -0.44 -11.35 8.70
N ASN A 59 0.43 -10.66 7.95
CA ASN A 59 0.94 -9.33 8.30
C ASN A 59 0.16 -8.19 7.64
N LEU A 60 -0.85 -8.51 6.84
CA LEU A 60 -1.71 -7.50 6.25
C LEU A 60 -2.63 -6.88 7.31
N PRO A 61 -3.00 -5.60 7.15
CA PRO A 61 -4.05 -5.00 7.96
C PRO A 61 -5.33 -5.84 7.89
N SER A 62 -6.14 -5.77 8.94
CA SER A 62 -7.42 -6.51 9.00
C SER A 62 -8.26 -6.29 7.74
N LYS A 63 -9.11 -7.28 7.40
CA LYS A 63 -10.00 -7.23 6.22
C LYS A 63 -10.78 -5.91 6.12
N ASN A 64 -11.19 -5.37 7.27
CA ASN A 64 -11.90 -4.09 7.38
C ASN A 64 -11.00 -2.89 7.10
N ALA A 65 -9.76 -2.89 7.62
CA ALA A 65 -8.79 -1.83 7.35
C ALA A 65 -8.41 -1.79 5.86
N MET A 66 -8.16 -2.94 5.25
CA MET A 66 -7.91 -3.04 3.81
C MET A 66 -9.10 -2.52 3.01
N LYS A 67 -10.34 -2.91 3.34
CA LYS A 67 -11.54 -2.41 2.65
C LYS A 67 -11.63 -0.88 2.70
N LYS A 68 -11.32 -0.25 3.83
CA LYS A 68 -11.29 1.21 3.97
C LYS A 68 -10.23 1.84 3.07
N VAL A 69 -9.04 1.26 3.00
CA VAL A 69 -7.96 1.72 2.11
C VAL A 69 -8.41 1.69 0.64
N PHE A 70 -8.99 0.57 0.18
CA PHE A 70 -9.49 0.47 -1.19
C PHE A 70 -10.59 1.49 -1.50
N ILE A 71 -11.57 1.64 -0.61
CA ILE A 71 -12.67 2.61 -0.81
C ILE A 71 -12.14 4.04 -0.80
N HIS A 72 -11.24 4.38 0.12
CA HIS A 72 -10.68 5.73 0.21
C HIS A 72 -9.99 6.15 -1.09
N TYR A 73 -9.12 5.30 -1.64
CA TYR A 73 -8.40 5.61 -2.88
C TYR A 73 -9.31 5.61 -4.10
N PHE A 74 -10.33 4.75 -4.14
CA PHE A 74 -11.31 4.76 -5.22
C PHE A 74 -12.18 6.03 -5.21
N VAL A 75 -12.69 6.43 -4.05
CA VAL A 75 -13.48 7.68 -3.94
C VAL A 75 -12.60 8.90 -4.25
N ARG A 76 -11.33 8.89 -3.81
CA ARG A 76 -10.36 9.93 -4.16
C ARG A 76 -10.10 9.98 -5.66
N MET A 77 -9.95 8.84 -6.32
CA MET A 77 -9.82 8.76 -7.78
C MET A 77 -11.05 9.36 -8.47
N LEU A 78 -12.25 8.90 -8.12
CA LEU A 78 -13.49 9.42 -8.72
C LEU A 78 -13.67 10.92 -8.47
N THR A 79 -13.24 11.42 -7.30
CA THR A 79 -13.25 12.85 -6.98
C THR A 79 -12.31 13.64 -7.91
N ASN A 80 -11.10 13.14 -8.16
CA ASN A 80 -10.16 13.76 -9.10
C ASN A 80 -10.68 13.74 -10.55
N TYR A 81 -11.37 12.67 -10.95
CA TYR A 81 -11.87 12.51 -12.32
C TYR A 81 -13.14 13.34 -12.60
N THR A 82 -14.02 13.46 -11.61
CA THR A 82 -15.30 14.20 -11.74
C THR A 82 -15.21 15.66 -11.31
N GLY A 83 -14.09 16.07 -10.71
CA GLY A 83 -13.88 17.42 -10.21
C GLY A 83 -14.78 17.80 -9.03
N ARG A 84 -15.50 16.84 -8.44
CA ARG A 84 -16.38 17.06 -7.28
C ARG A 84 -16.09 16.05 -6.17
N PRO A 85 -15.96 16.50 -4.91
CA PRO A 85 -15.87 15.58 -3.78
C PRO A 85 -17.11 14.71 -3.71
N LEU A 86 -16.93 13.38 -3.76
CA LEU A 86 -18.00 12.38 -3.62
C LEU A 86 -18.37 12.10 -2.16
N TRP A 87 -17.94 12.98 -1.25
CA TRP A 87 -18.29 12.94 0.16
C TRP A 87 -19.42 13.96 0.36
N ASN A 88 -20.61 13.47 0.68
CA ASN A 88 -21.73 14.29 1.15
C ASN A 88 -21.75 14.28 2.67
#